data_AF-A0A7Y5QP06-F1
#
_entry.id   AF-A0A7Y5QP06-F1
#
_cell.length_a   1.000
_cell.length_b   1.000
_cell.length_c   1.000
_cell.angle_alpha   90.00
_cell.angle_beta   90.00
_cell.angle_gamma   90.00
#
_symmetry.space_group_name_H-M   'P 1'
#
loop_
_entity.id
_entity.type
_entity.pdbx_description
1 polymer ?
#
loop_
_entity_poly.entity_id
_entity_poly.type
_entity_poly.pdbx_seq_one_letter_code
_entity_poly.pdbx_strand_id
1 'polypeptide(L)'
;MYLEIDTSLEGVTVLLLALAWVNLLDAQRDPEVARELTRRCVAPRQVGWIYTRDLPRRDRWSTFVPLSKRTRASQPIKADCEDQTAAHAAAIHLLEPARRVEVAITLPAPGQQAHAYCLVDGEVFDPCTWNGMGSPGADFYGSGETARLPLADPRLLFDFLRRLRPEEQEPLFRAIRGV
;
A
#
# COMPACT_ATOMS: atom_id res chain seq x y z
N MET A 1 18.53 -1.63 -9.48
CA MET A 1 18.87 -2.76 -8.59
C MET A 1 17.57 -3.51 -8.30
N TYR A 2 17.56 -4.84 -8.36
CA TYR A 2 16.35 -5.66 -8.24
C TYR A 2 16.20 -6.13 -6.80
N LEU A 3 14.98 -6.06 -6.27
CA LEU A 3 14.61 -6.67 -5.02
C LEU A 3 13.64 -7.80 -5.35
N GLU A 4 14.18 -8.99 -5.65
CA GLU A 4 13.38 -10.22 -5.54
C GLU A 4 13.28 -10.51 -4.06
N ILE A 5 12.14 -10.14 -3.46
CA ILE A 5 11.92 -10.44 -2.05
C ILE A 5 11.43 -11.87 -1.97
N ASP A 6 12.33 -12.78 -1.62
CA ASP A 6 12.00 -14.13 -1.17
C ASP A 6 11.46 -14.03 0.28
N THR A 7 10.46 -13.17 0.50
CA THR A 7 9.81 -12.97 1.80
C THR A 7 8.52 -13.72 1.90
N SER A 8 8.28 -14.28 3.09
CA SER A 8 6.96 -14.69 3.51
C SER A 8 5.93 -13.58 3.35
N LEU A 9 4.65 -13.96 3.29
CA LEU A 9 3.52 -13.02 3.21
C LEU A 9 3.56 -11.95 4.31
N GLU A 10 4.07 -12.31 5.50
CA GLU A 10 4.32 -11.38 6.61
C GLU A 10 5.32 -10.28 6.23
N GLY A 11 6.46 -10.63 5.64
CA GLY A 11 7.48 -9.64 5.24
C GLY A 11 6.98 -8.68 4.18
N VAL A 12 6.20 -9.19 3.21
CA VAL A 12 5.53 -8.39 2.18
C VAL A 12 4.51 -7.43 2.82
N THR A 13 3.76 -7.89 3.82
CA THR A 13 2.78 -7.04 4.53
C THR A 13 3.45 -5.96 5.39
N VAL A 14 4.62 -6.24 5.99
CA VAL A 14 5.40 -5.22 6.71
C VAL A 14 5.91 -4.13 5.77
N LEU A 15 6.32 -4.49 4.55
CA LEU A 15 6.67 -3.50 3.53
C LEU A 15 5.50 -2.61 3.17
N LEU A 16 4.32 -3.20 2.99
CA LEU A 16 3.10 -2.45 2.69
C LEU A 16 2.77 -1.47 3.82
N LEU A 17 2.92 -1.91 5.07
CA LEU A 17 2.79 -1.06 6.25
C LEU A 17 3.82 0.08 6.21
N ALA A 18 5.08 -0.22 5.87
CA ALA A 18 6.13 0.79 5.77
C ALA A 18 5.81 1.86 4.72
N LEU A 19 5.28 1.48 3.55
CA LEU A 19 4.83 2.43 2.52
C LEU A 19 3.71 3.34 3.04
N ALA A 20 2.71 2.76 3.71
CA ALA A 20 1.61 3.52 4.29
C ALA A 20 2.11 4.51 5.35
N TRP A 21 3.09 4.09 6.16
CA TRP A 21 3.76 4.96 7.14
C TRP A 21 4.51 6.12 6.51
N VAL A 22 5.25 5.88 5.42
CA VAL A 22 5.94 6.98 4.72
C VAL A 22 4.94 7.98 4.18
N ASN A 23 3.82 7.54 3.59
CA ASN A 23 2.74 8.43 3.15
C ASN A 23 2.19 9.27 4.30
N LEU A 24 1.97 8.67 5.46
CA LEU A 24 1.48 9.36 6.65
C LEU A 24 2.50 10.39 7.18
N LEU A 25 3.77 10.02 7.25
CA LEU A 25 4.85 10.90 7.70
C LEU A 25 5.06 12.09 6.74
N ASP A 26 5.02 11.86 5.43
CA ASP A 26 5.12 12.92 4.43
C ASP A 26 3.93 13.88 4.55
N ALA A 27 2.71 13.37 4.74
CA ALA A 27 1.52 14.18 4.96
C ALA A 27 1.56 14.98 6.29
N GLN A 28 2.12 14.41 7.36
CA GLN A 28 2.31 15.12 8.63
C GLN A 28 3.36 16.24 8.52
N ARG A 29 4.37 16.06 7.66
CA ARG A 29 5.44 17.04 7.43
C ARG A 29 5.02 18.16 6.49
N ASP A 30 4.15 17.88 5.52
CA ASP A 30 3.71 18.81 4.50
C ASP A 30 2.17 18.82 4.36
N PRO A 31 1.49 19.89 4.81
CA PRO A 31 0.04 20.03 4.70
C PRO A 31 -0.49 20.00 3.25
N GLU A 32 0.34 20.36 2.25
CA GLU A 32 -0.05 20.26 0.85
C GLU A 32 -0.08 18.79 0.40
N VAL A 33 0.88 17.98 0.84
CA VAL A 33 0.89 16.54 0.61
C VAL A 33 -0.32 15.89 1.25
N ALA A 34 -0.65 16.24 2.51
CA ALA A 34 -1.86 15.72 3.18
C ALA A 34 -3.14 16.03 2.41
N ARG A 35 -3.28 17.28 1.95
CA ARG A 35 -4.43 17.75 1.18
C ARG A 35 -4.53 17.02 -0.15
N GLU A 36 -3.43 16.87 -0.87
CA GLU A 36 -3.41 16.23 -2.18
C GLU A 36 -3.64 14.72 -2.08
N LEU A 37 -3.07 14.06 -1.07
CA LEU A 37 -3.28 12.63 -0.78
C LEU A 37 -4.76 12.34 -0.52
N THR A 38 -5.35 13.03 0.45
CA THR A 38 -6.76 12.84 0.81
C THR A 38 -7.68 13.19 -0.36
N ARG A 39 -7.41 14.30 -1.07
CA ARG A 39 -8.16 14.69 -2.28
C ARG A 39 -8.13 13.60 -3.35
N ARG A 40 -6.96 13.04 -3.66
CA ARG A 40 -6.82 12.01 -4.72
C ARG A 40 -7.48 10.69 -4.33
N CYS A 41 -7.42 10.29 -3.05
CA CYS A 41 -8.01 9.03 -2.57
C CYS A 41 -9.54 9.03 -2.47
N VAL A 42 -10.19 10.20 -2.40
CA VAL A 42 -11.66 10.31 -2.45
C VAL A 42 -12.19 10.75 -3.83
N ALA A 43 -11.29 11.16 -4.74
CA ALA A 43 -11.66 11.66 -6.05
C ALA A 43 -12.08 10.53 -7.00
N PRO A 44 -12.95 10.83 -7.98
CA PRO A 44 -13.34 9.85 -8.98
C PRO A 44 -12.13 9.44 -9.85
N ARG A 45 -12.18 8.22 -10.40
CA ARG A 45 -11.10 7.55 -11.15
C ARG A 45 -10.42 8.42 -12.22
N GLN A 46 -11.12 9.38 -12.83
CA GLN A 46 -10.56 10.25 -13.88
C GLN A 46 -9.48 11.21 -13.36
N VAL A 47 -9.49 11.50 -12.06
CA VAL A 47 -8.57 12.45 -11.41
C VAL A 47 -7.98 11.92 -10.11
N GLY A 48 -8.49 10.83 -9.55
CA GLY A 48 -7.88 10.14 -8.42
C GLY A 48 -6.82 9.14 -8.90
N TRP A 49 -7.23 7.89 -8.94
CA TRP A 49 -6.36 6.74 -9.22
C TRP A 49 -6.91 5.89 -10.36
N ILE A 50 -6.04 5.14 -11.02
CA ILE A 50 -6.40 4.11 -11.97
C ILE A 50 -5.54 2.88 -11.75
N TYR A 51 -6.18 1.73 -11.61
CA TYR A 51 -5.47 0.46 -11.48
C TYR A 51 -4.71 0.14 -12.77
N THR A 52 -3.42 -0.12 -12.63
CA THR A 52 -2.56 -0.64 -13.70
C THR A 52 -1.64 -1.69 -13.12
N ARG A 53 -1.59 -2.87 -13.75
CA ARG A 53 -0.58 -3.87 -13.40
C ARG A 53 0.79 -3.38 -13.84
N ASP A 54 1.76 -3.68 -13.00
CA ASP A 54 3.15 -3.49 -13.35
C ASP A 54 3.58 -4.36 -14.53
N LEU A 55 4.64 -3.92 -15.22
CA LEU A 55 5.17 -4.65 -16.36
C LEU A 55 5.65 -6.04 -15.90
N PRO A 56 5.48 -7.09 -16.73
CA PRO A 56 5.97 -8.42 -16.38
C PRO A 56 7.45 -8.35 -15.97
N ARG A 57 7.77 -8.83 -14.76
CA ARG A 57 9.12 -8.86 -14.13
C ARG A 57 9.59 -7.59 -13.41
N ARG A 58 8.72 -6.60 -13.14
CA ARG A 58 9.08 -5.44 -12.31
C ARG A 58 7.92 -5.04 -11.42
N ASP A 59 7.81 -5.68 -10.27
CA ASP A 59 6.92 -5.23 -9.19
C ASP A 59 7.62 -4.08 -8.44
N ARG A 60 7.05 -2.87 -8.51
CA ARG A 60 7.67 -1.62 -8.07
C ARG A 60 6.72 -0.80 -7.23
N TRP A 61 6.90 -0.90 -5.93
CA TRP A 61 6.08 -0.15 -5.00
C TRP A 61 6.62 1.27 -4.80
N SER A 62 5.73 2.24 -4.78
CA SER A 62 5.98 3.67 -4.74
C SER A 62 5.09 4.34 -3.69
N THR A 63 5.67 5.28 -2.93
CA THR A 63 4.88 6.14 -2.04
C THR A 63 4.13 7.22 -2.84
N PHE A 64 3.17 7.88 -2.21
CA PHE A 64 2.30 8.87 -2.84
C PHE A 64 3.06 10.05 -3.45
N VAL A 65 4.07 10.59 -2.76
CA VAL A 65 4.80 11.78 -3.23
C VAL A 65 5.47 11.57 -4.60
N PRO A 66 6.29 10.51 -4.83
CA PRO A 66 6.86 10.25 -6.15
C PRO A 66 5.78 9.93 -7.20
N LEU A 67 4.69 9.24 -6.83
CA LEU A 67 3.55 8.97 -7.72
C LEU A 67 2.85 10.25 -8.18
N SER A 68 2.65 11.19 -7.25
CA SER A 68 2.01 12.47 -7.50
C SER A 68 2.90 13.37 -8.37
N LYS A 69 4.20 13.47 -8.06
CA LYS A 69 5.16 14.30 -8.82
C LYS A 69 5.29 13.90 -10.29
N ARG A 70 5.10 12.63 -10.64
CA ARG A 70 5.15 12.13 -12.03
C ARG A 70 3.80 12.19 -12.75
N THR A 71 2.73 12.56 -12.06
CA THR A 71 1.37 12.59 -12.58
C THR A 71 0.89 14.03 -12.71
N ARG A 72 0.36 14.42 -13.88
CA ARG A 72 -0.23 15.76 -14.02
C ARG A 72 -1.47 15.91 -13.13
N ALA A 73 -1.73 17.12 -12.66
CA ALA A 73 -2.87 17.40 -11.77
C ALA A 73 -4.24 16.95 -12.31
N SER A 74 -4.41 16.96 -13.64
CA SER A 74 -5.65 16.57 -14.35
C SER A 74 -5.68 15.12 -14.81
N GLN A 75 -4.67 14.32 -14.49
CA GLN A 75 -4.55 12.92 -14.89
C GLN A 75 -4.61 12.02 -13.66
N PRO A 76 -5.16 10.79 -13.79
CA PRO A 76 -5.20 9.87 -12.68
C PRO A 76 -3.81 9.30 -12.41
N ILE A 77 -3.53 9.00 -11.14
CA ILE A 77 -2.32 8.30 -10.73
C ILE A 77 -2.46 6.83 -11.12
N LYS A 78 -1.55 6.36 -11.97
CA LYS A 78 -1.45 4.94 -12.36
C LYS A 78 -0.63 4.19 -11.33
N ALA A 79 -1.24 3.18 -10.71
CA ALA A 79 -0.59 2.36 -9.69
C ALA A 79 -1.28 1.00 -9.56
N ASP A 80 -0.59 0.02 -8.97
CA ASP A 80 -1.09 -1.33 -8.70
C ASP A 80 -1.79 -1.39 -7.32
N CYS A 81 -1.87 -2.57 -6.72
CA CYS A 81 -2.65 -2.77 -5.49
C CYS A 81 -1.95 -2.30 -4.23
N GLU A 82 -0.64 -2.41 -4.17
CA GLU A 82 0.19 -2.12 -3.02
C GLU A 82 0.28 -0.62 -2.81
N ASP A 83 0.58 0.11 -3.89
CA ASP A 83 0.64 1.57 -3.91
C ASP A 83 -0.70 2.20 -3.51
N GLN A 84 -1.80 1.72 -4.11
CA GLN A 84 -3.13 2.24 -3.83
C GLN A 84 -3.54 1.92 -2.40
N THR A 85 -3.30 0.70 -1.92
CA THR A 85 -3.61 0.29 -0.54
C THR A 85 -2.85 1.14 0.46
N ALA A 86 -1.54 1.32 0.28
CA ALA A 86 -0.72 2.15 1.16
C ALA A 86 -1.17 3.61 1.19
N ALA A 87 -1.52 4.20 0.04
CA ALA A 87 -1.99 5.57 -0.04
C ALA A 87 -3.37 5.75 0.62
N HIS A 88 -4.31 4.85 0.34
CA HIS A 88 -5.66 4.93 0.91
C HIS A 88 -5.68 4.64 2.42
N ALA A 89 -4.89 3.68 2.90
CA ALA A 89 -4.77 3.43 4.34
C ALA A 89 -4.30 4.70 5.08
N ALA A 90 -3.27 5.38 4.56
CA ALA A 90 -2.79 6.64 5.11
C ALA A 90 -3.84 7.76 5.02
N ALA A 91 -4.53 7.89 3.87
CA ALA A 91 -5.57 8.90 3.68
C ALA A 91 -6.77 8.71 4.64
N ILE A 92 -7.23 7.46 4.82
CA ILE A 92 -8.31 7.13 5.75
C ILE A 92 -7.88 7.46 7.17
N HIS A 93 -6.66 7.10 7.57
CA HIS A 93 -6.16 7.43 8.91
C HIS A 93 -6.02 8.93 9.15
N LEU A 94 -5.67 9.72 8.12
CA LEU A 94 -5.64 11.18 8.21
C LEU A 94 -7.04 11.80 8.36
N LEU A 95 -8.03 11.28 7.64
CA LEU A 95 -9.41 11.79 7.66
C LEU A 95 -10.19 11.33 8.89
N GLU A 96 -9.94 10.08 9.31
CA GLU A 96 -10.70 9.38 10.35
C GLU A 96 -9.76 8.69 11.35
N PRO A 97 -8.95 9.44 12.12
CA PRO A 97 -7.90 8.87 12.98
C PRO A 97 -8.41 7.97 14.12
N ALA A 98 -9.71 8.05 14.43
CA ALA A 98 -10.36 7.19 15.42
C ALA A 98 -10.67 5.77 14.88
N ARG A 99 -10.67 5.58 13.56
CA ARG A 99 -11.00 4.29 12.94
C ARG A 99 -9.80 3.36 12.96
N ARG A 100 -10.06 2.06 13.10
CA ARG A 100 -9.03 1.04 13.02
C ARG A 100 -8.75 0.74 11.56
N VAL A 101 -7.60 1.18 11.06
CA VAL A 101 -7.13 0.89 9.70
C VAL A 101 -6.06 -0.19 9.76
N GLU A 102 -6.19 -1.23 8.93
CA GLU A 102 -5.18 -2.27 8.75
C GLU A 102 -4.85 -2.38 7.25
N VAL A 103 -3.57 -2.62 6.94
CA VAL A 103 -3.17 -3.07 5.61
C VAL A 103 -3.16 -4.60 5.60
N ALA A 104 -3.60 -5.19 4.50
CA ALA A 104 -3.71 -6.64 4.36
C ALA A 104 -3.25 -7.11 2.99
N ILE A 105 -2.70 -8.32 2.93
CA ILE A 105 -2.37 -9.04 1.70
C ILE A 105 -2.92 -10.45 1.80
N THR A 106 -3.65 -10.87 0.77
CA THR A 106 -4.17 -12.23 0.63
C THR A 106 -3.49 -12.94 -0.54
N LEU A 107 -3.00 -14.16 -0.30
CA LEU A 107 -2.59 -15.13 -1.30
C LEU A 107 -3.58 -16.31 -1.28
N PRO A 108 -4.58 -16.34 -2.18
CA PRO A 108 -5.71 -17.28 -2.10
C PRO A 108 -5.30 -18.75 -2.29
N ALA A 109 -4.34 -19.03 -3.17
CA ALA A 109 -3.78 -20.36 -3.39
C ALA A 109 -2.38 -20.28 -4.03
N PRO A 110 -1.54 -21.32 -3.90
CA PRO A 110 -0.27 -21.38 -4.59
C PRO A 110 -0.41 -21.16 -6.11
N GLY A 111 0.41 -20.27 -6.67
CA GLY A 111 0.38 -19.92 -8.10
C GLY A 111 -0.70 -18.91 -8.51
N GLN A 112 -1.56 -18.46 -7.59
CA GLN A 112 -2.46 -17.33 -7.81
C GLN A 112 -1.77 -16.01 -7.42
N GLN A 113 -2.31 -14.89 -7.94
CA GLN A 113 -1.76 -13.57 -7.67
C GLN A 113 -2.15 -13.10 -6.27
N ALA A 114 -1.17 -12.69 -5.47
CA ALA A 114 -1.41 -12.01 -4.20
C ALA A 114 -2.06 -10.65 -4.45
N HIS A 115 -2.84 -10.16 -3.48
CA HIS A 115 -3.53 -8.87 -3.63
C HIS A 115 -3.54 -8.10 -2.33
N ALA A 116 -3.19 -6.82 -2.41
CA ALA A 116 -3.18 -5.88 -1.29
C ALA A 116 -4.50 -5.09 -1.20
N TYR A 117 -4.99 -4.92 0.03
CA TYR A 117 -6.22 -4.16 0.33
C TYR A 117 -6.18 -3.61 1.78
N CYS A 118 -7.15 -2.76 2.12
CA CYS A 118 -7.30 -2.24 3.48
C CYS A 118 -8.45 -2.96 4.22
N LEU A 119 -8.34 -3.03 5.55
CA LEU A 119 -9.48 -3.25 6.43
C LEU A 119 -9.75 -1.98 7.21
N VAL A 120 -11.02 -1.56 7.29
CA VAL A 120 -11.43 -0.41 8.09
C VAL A 120 -12.51 -0.87 9.08
N ASP A 121 -12.17 -0.86 10.36
CA ASP A 121 -12.99 -1.42 11.45
C ASP A 121 -13.36 -2.90 11.23
N GLY A 122 -12.49 -3.64 10.53
CA GLY A 122 -12.68 -5.05 10.18
C GLY A 122 -13.37 -5.30 8.85
N GLU A 123 -13.91 -4.26 8.20
CA GLU A 123 -14.57 -4.36 6.90
C GLU A 123 -13.58 -4.18 5.74
N VAL A 124 -13.76 -4.94 4.66
CA VAL A 124 -12.89 -4.85 3.48
C VAL A 124 -13.09 -3.53 2.75
N PHE A 125 -11.99 -2.84 2.50
CA PHE A 125 -11.91 -1.70 1.61
C PHE A 125 -10.82 -1.94 0.55
N ASP A 126 -11.24 -2.18 -0.69
CA ASP A 126 -10.34 -2.43 -1.81
C ASP A 126 -10.37 -1.26 -2.81
N PRO A 127 -9.42 -0.32 -2.73
CA PRO A 127 -9.40 0.84 -3.63
C PRO A 127 -9.20 0.42 -5.10
N CYS A 128 -8.58 -0.72 -5.37
CA CYS A 128 -8.25 -1.15 -6.73
C CYS A 128 -9.51 -1.51 -7.52
N THR A 129 -10.48 -2.16 -6.87
CA THR A 129 -11.77 -2.50 -7.49
C THR A 129 -12.52 -1.25 -7.92
N TRP A 130 -12.56 -0.24 -7.04
CA TRP A 130 -13.17 1.06 -7.37
C TRP A 130 -12.42 1.78 -8.50
N ASN A 131 -11.08 1.65 -8.54
CA ASN A 131 -10.21 2.29 -9.53
C ASN A 131 -10.00 1.48 -10.81
N GLY A 132 -10.84 0.46 -11.04
CA GLY A 132 -10.98 -0.22 -12.33
C GLY A 132 -10.32 -1.57 -12.45
N MET A 133 -9.88 -2.18 -11.34
CA MET A 133 -9.62 -3.62 -11.29
C MET A 133 -10.94 -4.38 -11.31
N GLY A 134 -11.00 -5.52 -12.00
CA GLY A 134 -12.15 -6.43 -11.88
C GLY A 134 -12.28 -6.92 -10.43
N SER A 135 -13.51 -6.99 -9.91
CA SER A 135 -13.75 -7.50 -8.55
C SER A 135 -13.31 -8.97 -8.46
N PRO A 136 -12.50 -9.36 -7.46
CA PRO A 136 -12.13 -10.75 -7.26
C PRO A 136 -13.24 -11.58 -6.58
N GLY A 137 -14.34 -10.93 -6.14
CA GLY A 137 -15.42 -11.55 -5.38
C GLY A 137 -15.22 -11.44 -3.86
N ALA A 138 -16.30 -11.51 -3.08
CA ALA A 138 -16.24 -11.37 -1.62
C ALA A 138 -15.45 -12.50 -0.95
N ASP A 139 -15.60 -13.73 -1.46
CA ASP A 139 -14.93 -14.93 -0.92
C ASP A 139 -13.41 -14.92 -1.11
N PHE A 140 -12.88 -13.98 -1.89
CA PHE A 140 -11.44 -13.82 -2.10
C PHE A 140 -10.73 -13.29 -0.85
N TYR A 141 -11.28 -12.26 -0.19
CA TYR A 141 -10.60 -11.55 0.88
C TYR A 141 -10.51 -12.41 2.14
N GLY A 142 -9.29 -12.66 2.63
CA GLY A 142 -9.08 -13.59 3.75
C GLY A 142 -9.10 -15.07 3.36
N SER A 143 -9.26 -15.42 2.09
CA SER A 143 -9.06 -16.79 1.61
C SER A 143 -7.58 -17.17 1.60
N GLY A 144 -7.28 -18.48 1.69
CA GLY A 144 -5.90 -18.96 1.65
C GLY A 144 -5.02 -18.41 2.77
N GLU A 145 -3.80 -17.99 2.42
CA GLU A 145 -2.89 -17.34 3.36
C GLU A 145 -3.14 -15.83 3.36
N THR A 146 -3.36 -15.24 4.54
CA THR A 146 -3.61 -13.80 4.67
C THR A 146 -2.83 -13.24 5.84
N ALA A 147 -2.15 -12.12 5.61
CA ALA A 147 -1.48 -11.34 6.64
C ALA A 147 -2.08 -9.94 6.70
N ARG A 148 -2.22 -9.40 7.92
CA ARG A 148 -2.75 -8.06 8.16
C ARG A 148 -2.00 -7.39 9.30
N LEU A 149 -1.76 -6.08 9.17
CA LEU A 149 -1.07 -5.29 10.18
C LEU A 149 -1.81 -3.96 10.41
N PRO A 150 -2.09 -3.59 11.68
CA PRO A 150 -2.68 -2.30 11.99
C PRO A 150 -1.75 -1.15 11.64
N LEU A 151 -2.29 -0.12 10.97
CA LEU A 151 -1.53 1.05 10.55
C LEU A 151 -1.01 1.84 11.76
N ALA A 152 -1.80 1.95 12.83
CA ALA A 152 -1.48 2.77 14.00
C ALA A 152 -0.47 2.13 14.97
N ASP A 153 0.15 0.99 14.65
CA ASP A 153 1.16 0.35 15.51
C ASP A 153 2.56 0.38 14.86
N PRO A 154 3.37 1.45 15.10
CA PRO A 154 4.73 1.54 14.56
C PRO A 154 5.65 0.42 15.03
N ARG A 155 5.35 -0.17 16.20
CA ARG A 155 6.23 -1.16 16.82
C ARG A 155 6.36 -2.40 15.95
N LEU A 156 5.32 -2.73 15.19
CA LEU A 156 5.33 -3.86 14.24
C LEU A 156 6.41 -3.70 13.17
N LEU A 157 6.61 -2.48 12.66
CA LEU A 157 7.68 -2.18 11.71
C LEU A 157 9.06 -2.34 12.38
N PHE A 158 9.24 -1.77 13.58
CA PHE A 158 10.53 -1.83 14.27
C PHE A 158 10.88 -3.24 14.78
N ASP A 159 9.91 -3.99 15.28
CA ASP A 159 10.11 -5.35 15.76
C ASP A 159 10.44 -6.30 14.61
N PHE A 160 9.81 -6.14 13.44
CA PHE A 160 10.19 -6.86 12.23
C PHE A 160 11.60 -6.50 11.78
N LEU A 161 11.93 -5.20 11.70
CA LEU A 161 13.27 -4.74 11.33
C LEU A 161 14.35 -5.29 12.28
N ARG A 162 14.05 -5.42 13.58
CA ARG A 162 14.97 -6.01 14.58
C ARG A 162 15.19 -7.51 14.38
N ARG A 163 14.24 -8.22 13.75
CA ARG A 163 14.37 -9.65 13.43
C ARG A 163 15.16 -9.88 12.14
N LEU A 164 15.18 -8.90 11.25
CA LEU A 164 15.99 -8.95 10.03
C LEU A 164 17.48 -8.77 10.34
N ARG A 165 18.30 -9.56 9.66
CA ARG A 165 19.75 -9.36 9.66
C ARG A 165 20.08 -8.03 8.97
N PRO A 166 21.17 -7.35 9.33
CA PRO A 166 21.52 -6.05 8.73
C PRO A 166 21.57 -6.07 7.19
N GLU A 167 22.03 -7.16 6.59
CA GLU A 167 22.06 -7.36 5.14
C GLU A 167 20.68 -7.46 4.48
N GLU A 168 19.64 -7.82 5.24
CA GLU A 168 18.24 -7.91 4.80
C GLU A 168 17.50 -6.56 4.95
N GLN A 169 18.03 -5.63 5.75
CA GLN A 169 17.42 -4.32 5.99
C GLN A 169 17.72 -3.30 4.88
N GLU A 170 18.94 -3.28 4.34
CA GLU A 170 19.34 -2.31 3.30
C GLU A 170 18.48 -2.39 2.02
N PRO A 171 18.14 -3.57 1.48
CA PRO A 171 17.28 -3.68 0.32
C PRO A 171 15.86 -3.17 0.59
N LEU A 172 15.35 -3.38 1.80
CA LEU A 172 14.07 -2.87 2.29
C LEU A 172 14.06 -1.33 2.31
N PHE A 173 15.11 -0.72 2.87
CA PHE A 173 15.22 0.74 2.92
C PHE A 173 15.35 1.38 1.54
N ARG A 174 16.01 0.72 0.58
CA ARG A 174 16.09 1.21 -0.80
C ARG A 174 14.74 1.17 -1.51
N ALA A 175 13.97 0.09 -1.35
CA ALA A 175 12.60 0.00 -1.88
C ALA A 175 11.72 1.13 -1.35
N ILE A 176 11.78 1.40 -0.04
CA ILE A 176 11.03 2.48 0.59
C ILE A 176 11.48 3.88 0.11
N ARG A 177 12.78 4.07 -0.13
CA ARG A 177 13.34 5.36 -0.58
C ARG A 177 13.18 5.60 -2.08
N GLY A 178 12.82 4.60 -2.87
CA GLY A 178 12.71 4.70 -4.33
C GLY A 178 14.04 4.98 -5.04
N VAL A 179 15.17 4.48 -4.51
CA VAL A 179 16.54 4.67 -5.05
C VAL A 179 17.12 3.36 -5.57
#